data_AF-A0A8H3WUX6-F1
#
_entry.id   AF-A0A8H3WUX6-F1
#
_cell.length_a   1.000
_cell.length_b   1.000
_cell.length_c   1.000
_cell.angle_alpha   90.00
_cell.angle_beta   90.00
_cell.angle_gamma   90.00
#
_symmetry.space_group_name_H-M   'P 1'
#
loop_
_entity.id
_entity.type
_entity.pdbx_description
1 polymer ?
#
loop_
_entity_poly.entity_id
_entity_poly.type
_entity_poly.pdbx_seq_one_letter_code
_entity_poly.pdbx_strand_id
1 'polypeptide(L)'
;MSDNIFFPSVEEINNDWGPGEVIAFLETHKKKLFLRDVDIKPIKDNWVAGLDFLLLTRDKLLVQPYNLLDGPATRIVELTKKIKGEEEDDELPRKRPRLIRALDGKQIFDDSISMSWTDQEKETRETLLQDSPNVIFKNRSYSPGESDFLNFIQSGVFVDKSLFIIEYMIYSERAILITRPRRFGKSTNLSMLYTFLKPVSEKEKEQKLALFKDLKVSKFDWFIKLNLGNWPVIYISFKDLNYESWESMLSSIRKRISDLYKEHRYIIDNKKLHEDDESLFRKTLDGTIDNSYLMYALSSMSRYLHEYFGRQIIILIDEYDWSMEHAGSFYSKANIFFKCMYSSIAKDNQHVSKVLFVGILPLGQASFLSGLNNVGHYPMHILPGIHGRAHFSDMFGFTEKEVEFLLSKSNRKFELDNLRTHYNGYRTSTNKRIYNPHSIMSFLQKGIVGNYWTNSGSTFTVKKYLKKWNQDQFQSLYYAFYSLQDNDNHVKVKLVPHFRYDVLESEPEINAIYTLLCYSGYLTVNFDDKFNNEVDKQWKPTEVELIIPNREVAE
;
A
#
# COMPACT_ATOMS: atom_id res chain seq x y z
N MET A 1 35.73 -25.73 14.11
CA MET A 1 36.35 -25.06 15.28
C MET A 1 35.48 -23.86 15.59
N SER A 2 35.04 -23.69 16.83
CA SER A 2 33.99 -22.75 17.24
C SER A 2 34.22 -21.31 16.75
N ASP A 3 33.27 -20.78 15.98
CA ASP A 3 33.36 -19.50 15.25
C ASP A 3 33.03 -18.24 16.08
N ASN A 4 33.08 -18.31 17.42
CA ASN A 4 32.72 -17.18 18.27
C ASN A 4 33.83 -16.12 18.30
N ILE A 5 33.43 -14.84 18.22
CA ILE A 5 34.30 -13.71 18.60
C ILE A 5 34.53 -13.83 20.10
N PHE A 6 35.79 -13.86 20.54
CA PHE A 6 36.10 -13.81 21.95
C PHE A 6 36.02 -12.35 22.40
N PHE A 7 35.05 -12.03 23.26
CA PHE A 7 34.86 -10.69 23.77
C PHE A 7 35.72 -10.48 25.02
N PRO A 8 36.60 -9.46 25.04
CA PRO A 8 37.29 -9.01 26.25
C PRO A 8 36.29 -8.46 27.26
N SER A 9 36.67 -8.42 28.54
CA SER A 9 35.80 -7.84 29.57
C SER A 9 35.75 -6.31 29.47
N VAL A 10 34.67 -5.69 29.95
CA VAL A 10 34.55 -4.21 30.00
C VAL A 10 35.68 -3.59 30.82
N GLU A 11 36.06 -4.23 31.94
CA GLU A 11 37.15 -3.75 32.79
C GLU A 11 38.51 -3.78 32.07
N GLU A 12 38.78 -4.84 31.30
CA GLU A 12 40.00 -4.97 30.48
C GLU A 12 40.06 -3.87 29.41
N ILE A 13 38.97 -3.64 28.69
CA ILE A 13 38.94 -2.58 27.67
C ILE A 13 39.08 -1.21 28.30
N ASN A 14 38.39 -0.96 29.41
CA ASN A 14 38.40 0.36 30.03
C ASN A 14 39.77 0.71 30.64
N ASN A 15 40.49 -0.27 31.21
CA ASN A 15 41.70 -0.03 31.97
C ASN A 15 42.99 -0.28 31.17
N ASP A 16 42.96 -1.21 30.20
CA ASP A 16 44.17 -1.72 29.55
C ASP A 16 44.27 -1.39 28.06
N TRP A 17 43.20 -0.90 27.41
CA TRP A 17 43.21 -0.62 25.97
C TRP A 17 43.55 0.83 25.63
N GLY A 18 44.70 1.03 24.98
CA GLY A 18 45.01 2.23 24.22
C GLY A 18 44.42 2.19 22.81
N PRO A 19 44.65 3.25 21.99
CA PRO A 19 44.19 3.29 20.62
C PRO A 19 44.74 2.14 19.75
N GLY A 20 45.94 1.64 20.06
CA GLY A 20 46.54 0.52 19.34
C GLY A 20 45.75 -0.78 19.50
N GLU A 21 45.33 -1.06 20.73
CA GLU A 21 44.58 -2.25 21.11
C GLU A 21 43.17 -2.23 20.53
N VAL A 22 42.49 -1.07 20.54
CA VAL A 22 41.18 -0.87 19.89
C VAL A 22 41.27 -1.17 18.39
N ILE A 23 42.27 -0.62 17.70
CA ILE A 23 42.43 -0.83 16.26
C ILE A 23 42.83 -2.27 15.96
N ALA A 24 43.73 -2.88 16.73
CA ALA A 24 44.12 -4.28 16.56
C ALA A 24 42.91 -5.22 16.70
N PHE A 25 42.02 -4.94 17.67
CA PHE A 25 40.80 -5.71 17.86
C PHE A 25 39.83 -5.60 16.67
N LEU A 26 39.59 -4.37 16.18
CA LEU A 26 38.73 -4.13 15.01
C LEU A 26 39.32 -4.77 13.74
N GLU A 27 40.63 -4.66 13.52
CA GLU A 27 41.32 -5.27 12.37
C GLU A 27 41.27 -6.79 12.41
N THR A 28 41.46 -7.39 13.58
CA THR A 28 41.40 -8.85 13.78
C THR A 28 40.02 -9.40 13.48
N HIS A 29 38.95 -8.64 13.77
CA HIS A 29 37.56 -9.05 13.59
C HIS A 29 36.87 -8.44 12.37
N LYS A 30 37.57 -7.63 11.55
CA LYS A 30 36.95 -6.85 10.46
C LYS A 30 36.16 -7.67 9.46
N LYS A 31 36.61 -8.90 9.14
CA LYS A 31 35.89 -9.82 8.25
C LYS A 31 34.56 -10.27 8.84
N LYS A 32 34.51 -10.55 10.15
CA LYS A 32 33.28 -10.97 10.86
C LYS A 32 32.33 -9.80 11.09
N LEU A 33 32.88 -8.62 11.31
CA LEU A 33 32.13 -7.36 11.45
C LEU A 33 31.79 -6.74 10.08
N PHE A 34 32.18 -7.36 8.97
CA PHE A 34 31.99 -6.86 7.61
C PHE A 34 32.47 -5.38 7.46
N LEU A 35 33.57 -5.02 8.13
CA LEU A 35 34.22 -3.72 8.06
C LEU A 35 35.37 -3.76 7.05
N ARG A 36 35.61 -2.63 6.37
CA ARG A 36 36.76 -2.40 5.49
C ARG A 36 37.76 -1.48 6.20
N ASP A 37 38.99 -1.43 5.68
CA ASP A 37 40.05 -0.56 6.23
C ASP A 37 39.62 0.92 6.24
N VAL A 38 38.82 1.34 5.25
CA VAL A 38 38.24 2.70 5.17
C VAL A 38 37.24 3.00 6.29
N ASP A 39 36.61 1.97 6.87
CA ASP A 39 35.62 2.11 7.93
C ASP A 39 36.29 2.15 9.33
N ILE A 40 37.49 1.55 9.48
CA ILE A 40 38.29 1.57 10.72
C ILE A 40 39.16 2.84 10.78
N LYS A 41 39.57 3.38 9.64
CA LYS A 41 40.44 4.55 9.53
C LYS A 41 39.97 5.76 10.36
N PRO A 42 38.68 6.17 10.37
CA PRO A 42 38.25 7.29 11.19
C PRO A 42 38.37 7.05 12.71
N ILE A 43 38.26 5.81 13.17
CA ILE A 43 38.51 5.45 14.58
C ILE A 43 39.99 5.61 14.91
N LYS A 44 40.86 5.18 13.99
CA LYS A 44 42.32 5.32 14.11
C LYS A 44 42.76 6.79 14.08
N ASP A 45 42.26 7.56 13.13
CA ASP A 45 42.62 8.95 12.91
C ASP A 45 42.18 9.85 14.09
N ASN A 46 41.13 9.46 14.82
CA ASN A 46 40.62 10.15 16.01
C ASN A 46 41.15 9.58 17.35
N TRP A 47 42.14 8.67 17.32
CA TRP A 47 42.82 8.17 18.52
C TRP A 47 41.89 7.59 19.60
N VAL A 48 40.85 6.86 19.18
CA VAL A 48 39.85 6.30 20.12
C VAL A 48 40.47 5.19 20.99
N ALA A 49 40.47 5.39 22.30
CA ALA A 49 40.98 4.43 23.31
C ALA A 49 39.83 3.76 24.08
N GLY A 50 40.15 2.80 24.96
CA GLY A 50 39.20 1.92 25.66
C GLY A 50 37.86 2.52 26.07
N LEU A 51 37.86 3.51 26.97
CA LEU A 51 36.63 4.16 27.44
C LEU A 51 35.87 4.86 26.30
N ASP A 52 36.59 5.58 25.43
CA ASP A 52 35.97 6.30 24.30
C ASP A 52 35.35 5.34 23.28
N PHE A 53 36.01 4.19 23.06
CA PHE A 53 35.50 3.10 22.24
C PHE A 53 34.20 2.54 22.79
N LEU A 54 34.15 2.27 24.10
CA LEU A 54 32.93 1.84 24.78
C LEU A 54 31.82 2.91 24.75
N LEU A 55 32.17 4.20 24.69
CA LEU A 55 31.21 5.32 24.65
C LEU A 55 30.86 5.81 23.23
N LEU A 56 31.27 5.08 22.19
CA LEU A 56 30.85 5.35 20.82
C LEU A 56 29.35 5.11 20.69
N THR A 57 28.68 6.07 20.06
CA THR A 57 27.26 5.99 19.73
C THR A 57 27.10 6.16 18.23
N ARG A 58 25.98 5.65 17.70
CA ARG A 58 25.69 5.72 16.27
C ARG A 58 25.70 7.17 15.78
N ASP A 59 25.09 8.09 16.53
CA ASP A 59 25.05 9.51 16.20
C ASP A 59 26.44 10.15 16.15
N LYS A 60 27.35 9.79 17.08
CA LYS A 60 28.74 10.27 17.05
C LYS A 60 29.47 9.77 15.81
N LEU A 61 29.26 8.51 15.41
CA LEU A 61 29.96 7.90 14.28
C LEU A 61 29.48 8.43 12.92
N LEU A 62 28.22 8.87 12.81
CA LEU A 62 27.64 9.39 11.58
C LEU A 62 28.05 10.83 11.24
N VAL A 63 28.53 11.58 12.23
CA VAL A 63 28.90 13.00 12.07
C VAL A 63 30.42 13.19 12.21
N GLN A 64 30.91 14.40 11.91
CA GLN A 64 32.31 14.76 12.15
C GLN A 64 32.68 14.56 13.63
N PRO A 65 33.86 14.01 13.94
CA PRO A 65 35.01 13.79 13.05
C PRO A 65 35.08 12.39 12.41
N TYR A 66 34.08 11.53 12.64
CA TYR A 66 34.13 10.12 12.23
C TYR A 66 33.52 9.90 10.84
N ASN A 67 32.35 10.49 10.58
CA ASN A 67 31.69 10.54 9.27
C ASN A 67 31.57 9.15 8.58
N LEU A 68 31.31 8.10 9.36
CA LEU A 68 31.09 6.74 8.85
C LEU A 68 29.73 6.62 8.14
N LEU A 69 29.66 5.64 7.23
CA LEU A 69 28.38 5.17 6.69
C LEU A 69 27.57 4.43 7.76
N ASP A 70 26.25 4.42 7.58
CA ASP A 70 25.29 3.91 8.57
C ASP A 70 25.50 2.45 8.99
N GLY A 71 25.79 1.57 8.01
CA GLY A 71 26.04 0.16 8.26
C GLY A 71 27.28 -0.07 9.15
N PRO A 72 28.48 0.41 8.75
CA PRO A 72 29.68 0.33 9.59
C PRO A 72 29.53 0.94 10.98
N ALA A 73 28.88 2.10 11.09
CA ALA A 73 28.61 2.75 12.38
C ALA A 73 27.76 1.86 13.30
N THR A 74 26.70 1.26 12.75
CA THR A 74 25.80 0.37 13.48
C THR A 74 26.53 -0.87 13.99
N ARG A 75 27.38 -1.49 13.17
CA ARG A 75 28.15 -2.70 13.57
C ARG A 75 29.20 -2.44 14.64
N ILE A 76 29.84 -1.28 14.63
CA ILE A 76 30.80 -0.88 15.68
C ILE A 76 30.06 -0.65 17.00
N VAL A 77 28.86 -0.06 16.97
CA VAL A 77 28.05 0.15 18.18
C VAL A 77 27.46 -1.15 18.72
N GLU A 78 26.98 -2.05 17.86
CA GLU A 78 26.53 -3.38 18.27
C GLU A 78 27.66 -4.19 18.91
N LEU A 79 28.89 -4.05 18.39
CA LEU A 79 30.07 -4.66 18.98
C LEU A 79 30.34 -4.14 20.40
N THR A 80 30.26 -2.82 20.62
CA THR A 80 30.50 -2.24 21.95
C THR A 80 29.38 -2.58 22.93
N LYS A 81 28.12 -2.69 22.47
CA LYS A 81 26.99 -3.20 23.28
C LYS A 81 27.20 -4.65 23.71
N LYS A 82 27.61 -5.53 22.78
CA LYS A 82 27.90 -6.95 23.06
C LYS A 82 29.01 -7.13 24.09
N ILE A 83 30.07 -6.33 23.98
CA ILE A 83 31.17 -6.31 24.96
C ILE A 83 30.69 -5.90 26.35
N LYS A 84 29.73 -4.97 26.44
CA LYS A 84 29.17 -4.51 27.71
C LYS A 84 28.19 -5.49 28.36
N GLY A 85 27.85 -6.59 27.68
CA GLY A 85 26.80 -7.49 28.13
C GLY A 85 25.42 -6.82 28.14
N GLU A 86 25.25 -5.76 27.35
CA GLU A 86 23.95 -5.15 27.11
C GLU A 86 23.20 -6.09 26.17
N GLU A 87 22.29 -6.92 26.70
CA GLU A 87 21.27 -7.61 25.90
C GLU A 87 20.52 -6.57 25.05
N GLU A 88 20.06 -6.96 23.86
CA GLU A 88 19.45 -6.08 22.85
C GLU A 88 18.29 -5.22 23.42
N ASP A 89 18.64 -4.11 24.05
CA ASP A 89 17.78 -2.97 24.32
C ASP A 89 17.96 -2.00 23.14
N ASP A 90 16.94 -2.01 22.27
CA ASP A 90 16.64 -0.95 21.32
C ASP A 90 16.23 0.32 22.10
N GLU A 91 17.19 1.00 22.74
CA GLU A 91 16.98 2.35 23.27
C GLU A 91 16.92 3.37 22.12
N LEU A 92 15.69 3.62 21.67
CA LEU A 92 15.23 4.93 21.16
C LEU A 92 15.46 6.03 22.21
N PRO A 93 15.63 7.31 21.80
CA PRO A 93 16.04 8.41 22.68
C PRO A 93 15.06 8.73 23.82
N ARG A 94 15.65 9.13 24.95
CA ARG A 94 15.07 9.30 26.30
C ARG A 94 13.85 10.24 26.43
N LYS A 95 12.97 9.84 27.36
CA LYS A 95 11.75 10.47 27.91
C LYS A 95 11.81 11.99 28.19
N ARG A 96 10.69 12.67 27.93
CA ARG A 96 10.20 13.85 28.68
C ARG A 96 9.09 13.44 29.69
N PRO A 97 8.81 14.24 30.74
CA PRO A 97 8.19 13.78 31.99
C PRO A 97 6.70 13.43 31.89
N ARG A 98 6.28 12.49 32.75
CA ARG A 98 4.89 12.02 32.94
C ARG A 98 3.98 13.13 33.50
N LEU A 99 2.79 13.26 32.91
CA LEU A 99 1.57 13.69 33.60
C LEU A 99 0.39 12.89 33.06
N ILE A 100 0.12 11.74 33.68
CA ILE A 100 -1.15 11.01 33.57
C ILE A 100 -1.59 10.63 34.99
N ARG A 101 -2.64 11.28 35.48
CA ARG A 101 -3.68 10.73 36.37
C ARG A 101 -4.97 10.97 35.58
N ALA A 102 -5.91 10.05 35.39
CA ALA A 102 -6.22 8.79 36.04
C ALA A 102 -6.93 7.87 35.03
N LEU A 103 -6.99 6.58 35.39
CA LEU A 103 -7.86 5.48 34.97
C LEU A 103 -7.02 4.20 34.75
N ASP A 104 -6.91 3.47 35.84
CA ASP A 104 -6.60 2.05 36.01
C ASP A 104 -6.10 1.26 34.79
N GLY A 105 -4.77 1.07 34.75
CA GLY A 105 -4.24 -0.24 35.12
C GLY A 105 -4.51 -1.43 34.19
N LYS A 106 -4.11 -1.33 32.93
CA LYS A 106 -3.34 -2.36 32.16
C LYS A 106 -3.33 -1.98 30.67
N GLN A 107 -2.23 -1.44 30.18
CA GLN A 107 -1.88 -1.53 28.76
C GLN A 107 -0.41 -1.89 28.66
N ILE A 108 -0.18 -3.12 28.20
CA ILE A 108 1.10 -3.60 27.70
C ILE A 108 1.11 -3.18 26.24
N PHE A 109 1.70 -2.03 25.93
CA PHE A 109 2.15 -1.74 24.57
C PHE A 109 3.65 -1.99 24.58
N ASP A 110 4.01 -3.13 24.01
CA ASP A 110 5.38 -3.52 23.76
C ASP A 110 5.67 -3.28 22.28
N ASP A 111 6.39 -2.19 22.00
CA ASP A 111 6.82 -1.83 20.65
C ASP A 111 7.95 -2.76 20.13
N SER A 112 8.38 -3.77 20.90
CA SER A 112 9.40 -4.76 20.51
C SER A 112 8.87 -5.97 19.74
N ILE A 113 7.55 -6.11 19.54
CA ILE A 113 6.99 -7.24 18.78
C ILE A 113 7.22 -7.00 17.29
N SER A 114 8.24 -7.68 16.73
CA SER A 114 8.56 -7.58 15.32
C SER A 114 7.34 -7.97 14.47
N MET A 115 6.95 -7.09 13.54
CA MET A 115 5.94 -7.38 12.52
C MET A 115 6.53 -8.26 11.40
N SER A 116 7.12 -9.39 11.75
CA SER A 116 7.66 -10.36 10.79
C SER A 116 6.89 -11.68 10.85
N TRP A 117 6.76 -12.35 9.71
CA TRP A 117 6.17 -13.69 9.65
C TRP A 117 7.17 -14.71 10.19
N THR A 118 6.78 -15.53 11.17
CA THR A 118 7.46 -16.80 11.43
C THR A 118 7.25 -17.77 10.27
N ASP A 119 8.14 -18.75 10.09
CA ASP A 119 8.00 -19.70 8.98
C ASP A 119 6.72 -20.55 9.06
N GLN A 120 6.26 -20.86 10.28
CA GLN A 120 4.98 -21.54 10.52
C GLN A 120 3.78 -20.68 10.11
N GLU A 121 3.86 -19.36 10.26
CA GLU A 121 2.78 -18.46 9.83
C GLU A 121 2.80 -18.21 8.32
N LYS A 122 3.97 -18.24 7.68
CA LYS A 122 4.06 -18.26 6.21
C LYS A 122 3.39 -19.52 5.67
N GLU A 123 3.66 -20.69 6.26
CA GLU A 123 3.01 -21.95 5.89
C GLU A 123 1.50 -21.92 6.14
N THR A 124 1.07 -21.40 7.29
CA THR A 124 -0.37 -21.22 7.61
C THR A 124 -1.05 -20.29 6.61
N ARG A 125 -0.40 -19.18 6.23
CA ARG A 125 -0.89 -18.25 5.21
C ARG A 125 -1.00 -18.92 3.85
N GLU A 126 0.03 -19.62 3.39
CA GLU A 126 0.01 -20.35 2.12
C GLU A 126 -1.09 -21.41 2.10
N THR A 127 -1.28 -22.12 3.22
CA THR A 127 -2.39 -23.06 3.39
C THR A 127 -3.75 -22.36 3.28
N LEU A 128 -3.96 -21.25 3.97
CA LEU A 128 -5.22 -20.47 3.89
C LEU A 128 -5.49 -19.88 2.49
N LEU A 129 -4.46 -19.69 1.68
CA LEU A 129 -4.58 -19.27 0.29
C LEU A 129 -4.91 -20.43 -0.65
N GLN A 130 -4.54 -21.66 -0.28
CA GLN A 130 -4.80 -22.89 -1.03
C GLN A 130 -6.12 -23.57 -0.62
N ASP A 131 -6.53 -23.38 0.63
CA ASP A 131 -7.75 -23.89 1.26
C ASP A 131 -9.03 -23.39 0.58
N SER A 132 -10.13 -24.11 0.87
CA SER A 132 -11.46 -23.81 0.34
C SER A 132 -11.81 -22.32 0.49
N PRO A 133 -12.44 -21.72 -0.52
CA PRO A 133 -12.82 -20.31 -0.51
C PRO A 133 -13.67 -19.98 0.72
N ASN A 134 -13.33 -18.91 1.42
CA ASN A 134 -14.10 -18.44 2.56
C ASN A 134 -15.06 -17.33 2.08
N VAL A 135 -16.37 -17.57 2.21
CA VAL A 135 -17.41 -16.61 1.80
C VAL A 135 -18.45 -16.54 2.89
N ILE A 136 -18.70 -15.32 3.38
CA ILE A 136 -19.73 -15.04 4.38
C ILE A 136 -21.05 -14.81 3.67
N PHE A 137 -22.11 -15.50 4.12
CA PHE A 137 -23.48 -15.28 3.66
C PHE A 137 -24.34 -14.79 4.82
N LYS A 138 -24.71 -13.51 4.82
CA LYS A 138 -25.78 -12.96 5.65
C LYS A 138 -26.95 -12.60 4.76
N ASN A 139 -28.13 -13.16 5.04
CA ASN A 139 -29.37 -12.92 4.29
C ASN A 139 -29.33 -13.19 2.75
N ARG A 140 -28.18 -13.63 2.21
CA ARG A 140 -27.93 -13.93 0.78
C ARG A 140 -28.28 -12.77 -0.17
N SER A 141 -28.14 -11.52 0.28
CA SER A 141 -28.29 -10.35 -0.60
C SER A 141 -27.03 -10.15 -1.43
N TYR A 142 -27.16 -10.25 -2.76
CA TYR A 142 -26.09 -9.91 -3.70
C TYR A 142 -26.23 -8.43 -4.09
N SER A 143 -25.29 -7.60 -3.64
CA SER A 143 -25.32 -6.15 -3.81
C SER A 143 -24.22 -5.69 -4.79
N PRO A 144 -24.44 -5.74 -6.11
CA PRO A 144 -23.45 -5.30 -7.07
C PRO A 144 -23.25 -3.78 -6.98
N GLY A 145 -22.03 -3.35 -6.63
CA GLY A 145 -21.68 -1.94 -6.47
C GLY A 145 -21.63 -1.47 -5.01
N GLU A 146 -21.98 -2.33 -4.05
CA GLU A 146 -21.66 -2.09 -2.64
C GLU A 146 -20.14 -2.14 -2.43
N SER A 147 -19.65 -1.25 -1.56
CA SER A 147 -18.23 -1.16 -1.19
C SER A 147 -18.02 -1.04 0.31
N ASP A 148 -19.06 -0.85 1.11
CA ASP A 148 -18.97 -0.84 2.56
C ASP A 148 -18.88 -2.29 3.08
N PHE A 149 -17.74 -2.60 3.71
CA PHE A 149 -17.48 -3.87 4.36
C PHE A 149 -18.53 -4.22 5.42
N LEU A 150 -19.03 -3.24 6.17
CA LEU A 150 -20.03 -3.49 7.22
C LEU A 150 -21.33 -4.02 6.63
N ASN A 151 -21.80 -3.43 5.53
CA ASN A 151 -23.00 -3.90 4.83
C ASN A 151 -22.84 -5.35 4.35
N PHE A 152 -21.67 -5.70 3.81
CA PHE A 152 -21.41 -7.08 3.40
C PHE A 152 -21.45 -8.08 4.56
N ILE A 153 -20.79 -7.77 5.67
CA ILE A 153 -20.68 -8.68 6.83
C ILE A 153 -21.97 -8.76 7.65
N GLN A 154 -22.83 -7.73 7.59
CA GLN A 154 -24.08 -7.69 8.36
C GLN A 154 -25.28 -8.22 7.59
N SER A 155 -25.37 -7.97 6.28
CA SER A 155 -26.59 -8.23 5.51
C SER A 155 -26.35 -8.73 4.07
N GLY A 156 -25.11 -8.96 3.65
CA GLY A 156 -24.76 -9.32 2.28
C GLY A 156 -23.95 -10.61 2.12
N VAL A 157 -23.31 -10.72 0.97
CA VAL A 157 -22.37 -11.80 0.63
C VAL A 157 -20.97 -11.21 0.50
N PHE A 158 -20.02 -11.70 1.31
CA PHE A 158 -18.64 -11.23 1.33
C PHE A 158 -17.68 -12.36 0.95
N VAL A 159 -16.93 -12.19 -0.14
CA VAL A 159 -15.80 -13.08 -0.46
C VAL A 159 -14.59 -12.59 0.33
N ASP A 160 -14.06 -13.44 1.19
CA ASP A 160 -13.10 -13.05 2.21
C ASP A 160 -11.70 -12.80 1.64
N LYS A 161 -11.31 -11.52 1.61
CA LYS A 161 -9.97 -11.02 1.27
C LYS A 161 -9.22 -10.47 2.48
N SER A 162 -9.60 -10.81 3.70
CA SER A 162 -9.06 -10.23 4.94
C SER A 162 -7.55 -10.44 5.17
N LEU A 163 -6.94 -11.42 4.49
CA LEU A 163 -5.47 -11.55 4.48
C LEU A 163 -4.77 -10.32 3.88
N PHE A 164 -5.47 -9.52 3.08
CA PHE A 164 -5.01 -8.21 2.61
C PHE A 164 -4.55 -7.30 3.75
N ILE A 165 -5.23 -7.35 4.91
CA ILE A 165 -4.90 -6.54 6.08
C ILE A 165 -3.51 -6.90 6.59
N ILE A 166 -3.24 -8.20 6.70
CA ILE A 166 -1.95 -8.69 7.22
C ILE A 166 -0.83 -8.36 6.24
N GLU A 167 -1.05 -8.61 4.94
CA GLU A 167 -0.12 -8.24 3.88
C GLU A 167 0.23 -6.75 3.97
N TYR A 168 -0.78 -5.88 3.96
CA TYR A 168 -0.56 -4.44 4.04
C TYR A 168 0.21 -4.00 5.30
N MET A 169 -0.15 -4.57 6.45
CA MET A 169 0.48 -4.21 7.72
C MET A 169 1.92 -4.69 7.81
N ILE A 170 2.27 -5.87 7.28
CA ILE A 170 3.62 -6.43 7.39
C ILE A 170 4.58 -5.88 6.32
N TYR A 171 4.11 -5.57 5.10
CA TYR A 171 5.02 -5.09 4.05
C TYR A 171 5.73 -3.79 4.43
N SER A 172 7.03 -3.69 4.14
CA SER A 172 7.91 -2.67 4.72
C SER A 172 7.76 -1.28 4.12
N GLU A 173 7.16 -1.13 2.94
CA GLU A 173 7.05 0.20 2.33
C GLU A 173 6.10 1.09 3.13
N ARG A 174 6.59 2.28 3.45
CA ARG A 174 5.80 3.34 4.08
C ARG A 174 4.66 3.82 3.19
N ALA A 175 4.90 3.96 1.88
CA ALA A 175 3.90 4.40 0.93
C ALA A 175 3.69 3.32 -0.13
N ILE A 176 2.45 2.89 -0.30
CA ILE A 176 2.08 1.78 -1.17
C ILE A 176 1.04 2.30 -2.17
N LEU A 177 1.23 2.00 -3.46
CA LEU A 177 0.26 2.23 -4.52
C LEU A 177 -0.21 0.90 -5.09
N ILE A 178 -1.50 0.60 -4.97
CA ILE A 178 -2.12 -0.58 -5.59
C ILE A 178 -3.04 -0.13 -6.72
N THR A 179 -2.68 -0.51 -7.95
CA THR A 179 -3.49 -0.24 -9.14
C THR A 179 -4.24 -1.49 -9.58
N ARG A 180 -5.56 -1.39 -9.70
CA ARG A 180 -6.44 -2.44 -10.23
C ARG A 180 -7.52 -1.81 -11.12
N PRO A 181 -8.08 -2.54 -12.09
CA PRO A 181 -9.18 -2.01 -12.89
C PRO A 181 -10.40 -1.62 -12.03
N ARG A 182 -11.35 -0.89 -12.64
CA ARG A 182 -12.60 -0.50 -11.95
C ARG A 182 -13.37 -1.74 -11.48
N ARG A 183 -14.01 -1.64 -10.32
CA ARG A 183 -14.85 -2.69 -9.71
C ARG A 183 -14.13 -3.98 -9.26
N PHE A 184 -12.81 -3.95 -9.06
CA PHE A 184 -12.02 -5.08 -8.53
C PHE A 184 -11.98 -5.20 -6.99
N GLY A 185 -12.83 -4.46 -6.28
CA GLY A 185 -12.91 -4.51 -4.80
C GLY A 185 -11.93 -3.59 -4.06
N LYS A 186 -11.37 -2.57 -4.73
CA LYS A 186 -10.47 -1.57 -4.11
C LYS A 186 -11.09 -0.90 -2.88
N SER A 187 -12.21 -0.22 -3.08
CA SER A 187 -12.94 0.47 -2.00
C SER A 187 -13.42 -0.48 -0.91
N THR A 188 -13.84 -1.70 -1.26
CA THR A 188 -14.22 -2.74 -0.30
C THR A 188 -13.06 -3.15 0.61
N ASN A 189 -11.87 -3.36 0.05
CA ASN A 189 -10.69 -3.68 0.83
C ASN A 189 -10.25 -2.51 1.73
N LEU A 190 -10.39 -1.26 1.26
CA LEU A 190 -10.11 -0.08 2.07
C LEU A 190 -11.12 0.09 3.20
N SER A 191 -12.41 -0.12 2.95
CA SER A 191 -13.45 -0.10 3.98
C SER A 191 -13.22 -1.18 5.04
N MET A 192 -12.85 -2.40 4.63
CA MET A 192 -12.47 -3.49 5.54
C MET A 192 -11.24 -3.12 6.38
N LEU A 193 -10.17 -2.61 5.75
CA LEU A 193 -8.94 -2.21 6.42
C LEU A 193 -9.18 -1.06 7.41
N TYR A 194 -9.93 -0.03 7.01
CA TYR A 194 -10.36 1.06 7.88
C TYR A 194 -11.14 0.53 9.08
N THR A 195 -12.13 -0.33 8.85
CA THR A 195 -12.96 -0.92 9.90
C THR A 195 -12.11 -1.72 10.89
N PHE A 196 -11.16 -2.51 10.39
CA PHE A 196 -10.25 -3.31 11.22
C PHE A 196 -9.36 -2.44 12.10
N LEU A 197 -8.73 -1.41 11.53
CA LEU A 197 -7.69 -0.62 12.17
C LEU A 197 -8.21 0.50 13.09
N LYS A 198 -9.27 1.22 12.66
CA LYS A 198 -9.74 2.46 13.30
C LYS A 198 -9.89 2.31 14.82
N PRO A 199 -9.44 3.27 15.64
CA PRO A 199 -9.53 3.15 17.09
C PRO A 199 -10.97 3.08 17.56
N VAL A 200 -11.23 2.23 18.55
CA VAL A 200 -12.52 2.09 19.22
C VAL A 200 -12.31 1.93 20.72
N SER A 201 -13.34 2.20 21.53
CA SER A 201 -13.27 1.93 22.96
C SER A 201 -13.09 0.43 23.24
N GLU A 202 -12.58 0.07 24.42
CA GLU A 202 -12.43 -1.35 24.80
C GLU A 202 -13.76 -2.11 24.73
N LYS A 203 -14.88 -1.47 25.07
CA LYS A 203 -16.22 -2.05 24.96
C LYS A 203 -16.63 -2.34 23.51
N GLU A 204 -16.20 -1.52 22.57
CA GLU A 204 -16.49 -1.67 21.14
C GLU A 204 -15.55 -2.67 20.45
N LYS A 205 -14.39 -2.99 21.05
CA LYS A 205 -13.46 -3.98 20.50
C LYS A 205 -14.10 -5.37 20.37
N GLU A 206 -14.95 -5.77 21.32
CA GLU A 206 -15.67 -7.05 21.24
C GLU A 206 -16.62 -7.11 20.03
N GLN A 207 -17.36 -6.03 19.79
CA GLN A 207 -18.25 -5.92 18.63
C GLN A 207 -17.46 -5.98 17.33
N LYS A 208 -16.31 -5.29 17.30
CA LYS A 208 -15.41 -5.33 16.14
C LYS A 208 -14.84 -6.74 15.93
N LEU A 209 -14.39 -7.41 16.98
CA LEU A 209 -13.89 -8.79 16.89
C LEU A 209 -14.95 -9.73 16.30
N ALA A 210 -16.23 -9.54 16.69
CA ALA A 210 -17.34 -10.31 16.14
C ALA A 210 -17.55 -10.13 14.62
N LEU A 211 -17.18 -8.97 14.04
CA LEU A 211 -17.24 -8.74 12.60
C LEU A 211 -16.18 -9.53 11.82
N PHE A 212 -15.03 -9.82 12.45
CA PHE A 212 -13.89 -10.48 11.80
C PHE A 212 -13.74 -11.97 12.17
N LYS A 213 -14.48 -12.47 13.16
CA LYS A 213 -14.33 -13.83 13.72
C LYS A 213 -14.41 -14.97 12.70
N ASP A 214 -15.19 -14.79 11.63
CA ASP A 214 -15.41 -15.80 10.59
C ASP A 214 -14.50 -15.57 9.37
N LEU A 215 -13.61 -14.58 9.40
CA LEU A 215 -12.69 -14.21 8.32
C LEU A 215 -11.30 -14.82 8.54
N LYS A 216 -10.53 -15.03 7.49
CA LYS A 216 -9.19 -15.64 7.49
C LYS A 216 -8.21 -14.89 8.38
N VAL A 217 -8.32 -13.55 8.48
CA VAL A 217 -7.49 -12.75 9.40
C VAL A 217 -7.64 -13.16 10.86
N SER A 218 -8.80 -13.70 11.27
CA SER A 218 -9.03 -14.17 12.65
C SER A 218 -8.19 -15.38 13.04
N LYS A 219 -7.59 -16.07 12.07
CA LYS A 219 -6.69 -17.20 12.33
C LYS A 219 -5.33 -16.78 12.90
N PHE A 220 -5.04 -15.48 12.91
CA PHE A 220 -3.79 -14.90 13.39
C PHE A 220 -4.03 -14.12 14.69
N ASP A 221 -4.20 -14.84 15.81
CA ASP A 221 -4.54 -14.26 17.11
C ASP A 221 -3.58 -13.15 17.55
N TRP A 222 -2.27 -13.33 17.33
CA TRP A 222 -1.27 -12.31 17.62
C TRP A 222 -1.54 -11.02 16.83
N PHE A 223 -1.88 -11.16 15.55
CA PHE A 223 -2.10 -10.04 14.65
C PHE A 223 -3.37 -9.27 15.04
N ILE A 224 -4.43 -10.00 15.39
CA ILE A 224 -5.67 -9.44 15.92
C ILE A 224 -5.38 -8.63 17.20
N LYS A 225 -4.67 -9.22 18.17
CA LYS A 225 -4.35 -8.56 19.45
C LYS A 225 -3.58 -7.25 19.26
N LEU A 226 -2.63 -7.23 18.32
CA LEU A 226 -1.79 -6.05 18.08
C LEU A 226 -2.51 -4.95 17.27
N ASN A 227 -3.27 -5.32 16.25
CA ASN A 227 -3.69 -4.38 15.22
C ASN A 227 -5.19 -4.01 15.26
N LEU A 228 -6.06 -4.87 15.78
CA LEU A 228 -7.51 -4.65 15.75
C LEU A 228 -7.88 -3.44 16.63
N GLY A 229 -8.37 -2.38 15.98
CA GLY A 229 -8.87 -1.19 16.67
C GLY A 229 -7.80 -0.38 17.39
N ASN A 230 -6.54 -0.48 16.98
CA ASN A 230 -5.40 0.15 17.68
C ASN A 230 -4.67 1.21 16.85
N TRP A 231 -5.11 1.51 15.63
CA TRP A 231 -4.43 2.43 14.72
C TRP A 231 -5.34 3.59 14.32
N PRO A 232 -4.96 4.85 14.59
CA PRO A 232 -5.66 5.99 14.01
C PRO A 232 -5.60 5.93 12.48
N VAL A 233 -6.74 6.14 11.82
CA VAL A 233 -6.83 6.08 10.36
C VAL A 233 -7.50 7.32 9.80
N ILE A 234 -6.86 7.94 8.81
CA ILE A 234 -7.52 8.88 7.89
C ILE A 234 -7.94 8.09 6.66
N TYR A 235 -9.24 8.04 6.37
CA TYR A 235 -9.75 7.47 5.13
C TYR A 235 -10.43 8.56 4.31
N ILE A 236 -9.97 8.76 3.08
CA ILE A 236 -10.54 9.75 2.17
C ILE A 236 -10.58 9.19 0.75
N SER A 237 -11.72 9.38 0.09
CA SER A 237 -11.87 9.14 -1.34
C SER A 237 -11.86 10.47 -2.09
N PHE A 238 -11.25 10.53 -3.26
CA PHE A 238 -11.37 11.66 -4.21
C PHE A 238 -12.28 11.37 -5.40
N LYS A 239 -13.10 10.33 -5.30
CA LYS A 239 -14.12 10.01 -6.29
C LYS A 239 -15.14 11.14 -6.43
N ASP A 240 -15.65 11.33 -7.66
CA ASP A 240 -16.78 12.19 -7.99
C ASP A 240 -16.56 13.68 -7.63
N LEU A 241 -15.32 14.17 -7.65
CA LEU A 241 -15.03 15.61 -7.59
C LEU A 241 -15.60 16.31 -8.83
N ASN A 242 -16.23 17.48 -8.67
CA ASN A 242 -16.67 18.29 -9.82
C ASN A 242 -15.45 18.67 -10.67
N TYR A 243 -15.53 18.51 -11.98
CA TYR A 243 -14.43 18.72 -12.92
C TYR A 243 -14.78 19.70 -14.06
N GLU A 244 -15.82 20.52 -13.90
CA GLU A 244 -16.19 21.57 -14.87
C GLU A 244 -15.08 22.63 -15.02
N SER A 245 -14.41 22.95 -13.91
CA SER A 245 -13.28 23.88 -13.85
C SER A 245 -12.38 23.53 -12.66
N TRP A 246 -11.19 24.15 -12.62
CA TRP A 246 -10.30 24.03 -11.46
C TRP A 246 -10.98 24.52 -10.18
N GLU A 247 -11.71 25.62 -10.26
CA GLU A 247 -12.38 26.26 -9.14
C GLU A 247 -13.51 25.36 -8.58
N SER A 248 -14.27 24.70 -9.46
CA SER A 248 -15.28 23.71 -9.07
C SER A 248 -14.67 22.46 -8.44
N MET A 249 -13.53 21.98 -8.96
CA MET A 249 -12.79 20.87 -8.36
C MET A 249 -12.24 21.23 -6.99
N LEU A 250 -11.64 22.40 -6.87
CA LEU A 250 -11.09 22.91 -5.61
C LEU A 250 -12.18 23.10 -4.55
N SER A 251 -13.37 23.57 -4.93
CA SER A 251 -14.54 23.63 -4.05
C SER A 251 -14.97 22.24 -3.56
N SER A 252 -14.99 21.25 -4.45
CA SER A 252 -15.30 19.86 -4.11
C SER A 252 -14.27 19.24 -3.17
N ILE A 253 -12.97 19.52 -3.40
CA ILE A 253 -11.88 19.11 -2.50
C ILE A 253 -12.06 19.76 -1.13
N ARG A 254 -12.34 21.06 -1.08
CA ARG A 254 -12.54 21.79 0.18
C ARG A 254 -13.69 21.20 0.98
N LYS A 255 -14.81 20.88 0.34
CA LYS A 255 -15.94 20.19 0.98
C LYS A 255 -15.52 18.83 1.52
N ARG A 256 -14.83 18.00 0.73
CA ARG A 256 -14.37 16.66 1.16
C ARG A 256 -13.45 16.73 2.37
N ILE A 257 -12.53 17.69 2.40
CA ILE A 257 -11.61 17.92 3.52
C ILE A 257 -12.37 18.46 4.75
N SER A 258 -13.33 19.37 4.57
CA SER A 258 -14.20 19.85 5.64
C SER A 258 -15.00 18.71 6.27
N ASP A 259 -15.58 17.81 5.47
CA ASP A 259 -16.30 16.62 5.93
C ASP A 259 -15.37 15.70 6.75
N LEU A 260 -14.14 15.46 6.30
CA LEU A 260 -13.13 14.72 7.06
C LEU A 260 -12.82 15.39 8.41
N TYR A 261 -12.64 16.71 8.43
CA TYR A 261 -12.39 17.45 9.68
C TYR A 261 -13.60 17.39 10.63
N LYS A 262 -14.81 17.35 10.08
CA LYS A 262 -16.05 17.19 10.86
C LYS A 262 -16.11 15.83 11.55
N GLU A 263 -15.69 14.76 10.88
CA GLU A 263 -15.57 13.42 11.49
C GLU A 263 -14.59 13.40 12.68
N HIS A 264 -13.58 14.27 12.64
CA HIS A 264 -12.55 14.38 13.67
C HIS A 264 -12.72 15.59 14.61
N ARG A 265 -13.91 16.20 14.65
CA ARG A 265 -14.19 17.39 15.48
C ARG A 265 -13.91 17.17 16.97
N TYR A 266 -14.01 15.93 17.46
CA TYR A 266 -13.70 15.56 18.83
C TYR A 266 -12.27 15.95 19.29
N ILE A 267 -11.34 16.20 18.36
CA ILE A 267 -9.97 16.64 18.69
C ILE A 267 -10.00 18.03 19.36
N ILE A 268 -10.74 18.97 18.77
CA ILE A 268 -10.85 20.35 19.30
C ILE A 268 -11.83 20.42 20.47
N ASP A 269 -12.89 19.62 20.47
CA ASP A 269 -13.87 19.61 21.57
C ASP A 269 -13.23 19.14 22.91
N ASN A 270 -12.18 18.31 22.83
CA ASN A 270 -11.40 17.85 23.98
C ASN A 270 -10.20 18.76 24.34
N LYS A 271 -10.11 19.95 23.74
CA LYS A 271 -9.07 20.98 24.02
C LYS A 271 -7.63 20.47 23.99
N LYS A 272 -7.31 19.61 23.01
CA LYS A 272 -5.97 19.01 22.89
C LYS A 272 -5.03 19.76 21.94
N LEU A 273 -5.48 20.83 21.27
CA LEU A 273 -4.66 21.58 20.33
C LEU A 273 -4.23 22.93 20.90
N HIS A 274 -3.09 23.43 20.42
CA HIS A 274 -2.66 24.81 20.62
C HIS A 274 -3.62 25.78 19.91
N GLU A 275 -3.73 27.04 20.37
CA GLU A 275 -4.70 28.02 19.85
C GLU A 275 -4.60 28.23 18.33
N ASP A 276 -3.38 28.34 17.79
CA ASP A 276 -3.15 28.49 16.35
C ASP A 276 -3.63 27.28 15.55
N ASP A 277 -3.39 26.08 16.07
CA ASP A 277 -3.81 24.83 15.43
C ASP A 277 -5.32 24.65 15.49
N GLU A 278 -5.94 25.01 16.61
CA GLU A 278 -7.39 25.02 16.73
C GLU A 278 -8.01 26.01 15.73
N SER A 279 -7.40 27.20 15.55
CA SER A 279 -7.84 28.19 14.57
C SER A 279 -7.77 27.66 13.14
N LEU A 280 -6.67 27.02 12.75
CA LEU A 280 -6.52 26.38 11.43
C LEU A 280 -7.49 25.20 11.25
N PHE A 281 -7.70 24.40 12.29
CA PHE A 281 -8.66 23.32 12.29
C PHE A 281 -10.08 23.84 12.03
N ARG A 282 -10.51 24.88 12.76
CA ARG A 282 -11.84 25.49 12.61
C ARG A 282 -12.03 26.09 11.21
N LYS A 283 -11.04 26.81 10.68
CA LYS A 283 -11.10 27.33 9.30
C LYS A 283 -11.23 26.22 8.25
N THR A 284 -10.55 25.09 8.47
CA THR A 284 -10.64 23.94 7.57
C THR A 284 -12.00 23.25 7.68
N LEU A 285 -12.49 23.08 8.90
CA LEU A 285 -13.84 22.58 9.20
C LEU A 285 -14.93 23.43 8.54
N ASP A 286 -14.81 24.76 8.61
CA ASP A 286 -15.78 25.70 8.05
C ASP A 286 -15.63 25.89 6.53
N GLY A 287 -14.60 25.28 5.90
CA GLY A 287 -14.34 25.44 4.47
C GLY A 287 -13.91 26.86 4.10
N THR A 288 -13.26 27.59 5.00
CA THR A 288 -12.76 28.97 4.80
C THR A 288 -11.23 29.05 4.78
N ILE A 289 -10.56 27.91 4.95
CA ILE A 289 -9.09 27.81 4.89
C ILE A 289 -8.56 28.24 3.51
N ASP A 290 -7.43 28.95 3.51
CA ASP A 290 -6.74 29.32 2.28
C ASP A 290 -6.17 28.10 1.54
N ASN A 291 -6.06 28.22 0.22
CA ASN A 291 -5.62 27.13 -0.66
C ASN A 291 -4.21 26.63 -0.34
N SER A 292 -3.31 27.50 0.12
CA SER A 292 -1.95 27.11 0.51
C SER A 292 -1.96 26.13 1.68
N TYR A 293 -2.81 26.36 2.70
CA TYR A 293 -3.01 25.47 3.83
C TYR A 293 -3.86 24.25 3.47
N LEU A 294 -4.83 24.39 2.57
CA LEU A 294 -5.66 23.28 2.11
C LEU A 294 -4.82 22.14 1.49
N MET A 295 -3.75 22.48 0.77
CA MET A 295 -2.81 21.48 0.24
C MET A 295 -2.17 20.62 1.35
N TYR A 296 -2.02 21.14 2.57
CA TYR A 296 -1.41 20.44 3.71
C TYR A 296 -2.44 19.93 4.72
N ALA A 297 -3.74 19.96 4.41
CA ALA A 297 -4.79 19.60 5.36
C ALA A 297 -4.68 18.15 5.85
N LEU A 298 -4.36 17.19 4.97
CA LEU A 298 -4.15 15.79 5.38
C LEU A 298 -2.93 15.61 6.28
N SER A 299 -1.83 16.33 5.99
CA SER A 299 -0.65 16.35 6.85
C SER A 299 -0.96 16.95 8.22
N SER A 300 -1.71 18.05 8.26
CA SER A 300 -2.12 18.70 9.50
C SER A 300 -3.02 17.78 10.33
N MET A 301 -4.03 17.16 9.72
CA MET A 301 -4.87 16.16 10.36
C MET A 301 -4.07 14.97 10.91
N SER A 302 -3.06 14.48 10.17
CA SER A 302 -2.20 13.40 10.65
C SER A 302 -1.43 13.77 11.91
N ARG A 303 -0.97 15.03 12.01
CA ARG A 303 -0.32 15.54 13.21
C ARG A 303 -1.31 15.65 14.37
N TYR A 304 -2.49 16.23 14.14
CA TYR A 304 -3.52 16.37 15.17
C TYR A 304 -3.96 15.03 15.74
N LEU A 305 -4.13 14.01 14.89
CA LEU A 305 -4.45 12.66 15.35
C LEU A 305 -3.28 12.02 16.09
N HIS A 306 -2.04 12.25 15.65
CA HIS A 306 -0.86 11.72 16.32
C HIS A 306 -0.73 12.30 17.73
N GLU A 307 -0.88 13.62 17.88
CA GLU A 307 -0.90 14.28 19.19
C GLU A 307 -2.08 13.78 20.06
N TYR A 308 -3.25 13.57 19.46
CA TYR A 308 -4.44 13.12 20.19
C TYR A 308 -4.32 11.68 20.72
N PHE A 309 -3.81 10.76 19.90
CA PHE A 309 -3.75 9.31 20.18
C PHE A 309 -2.38 8.84 20.68
N GLY A 310 -1.33 9.63 20.56
CA GLY A 310 0.05 9.25 20.90
C GLY A 310 0.65 8.17 19.99
N ARG A 311 0.06 7.95 18.80
CA ARG A 311 0.49 6.95 17.82
C ARG A 311 0.51 7.52 16.42
N GLN A 312 1.47 7.11 15.60
CA GLN A 312 1.51 7.43 14.17
C GLN A 312 0.27 6.91 13.42
N ILE A 313 -0.08 7.59 12.34
CA ILE A 313 -1.36 7.43 11.63
C ILE A 313 -1.20 6.60 10.36
N ILE A 314 -2.24 5.84 10.01
CA ILE A 314 -2.38 5.20 8.71
C ILE A 314 -3.30 6.05 7.82
N ILE A 315 -2.90 6.31 6.58
CA ILE A 315 -3.70 7.11 5.64
C ILE A 315 -4.10 6.24 4.45
N LEU A 316 -5.40 6.17 4.18
CA LEU A 316 -6.00 5.43 3.08
C LEU A 316 -6.61 6.41 2.07
N ILE A 317 -6.07 6.43 0.85
CA ILE A 317 -6.50 7.30 -0.24
C ILE A 317 -7.13 6.44 -1.36
N ASP A 318 -8.44 6.59 -1.54
CA ASP A 318 -9.19 5.93 -2.61
C ASP A 318 -9.40 6.85 -3.81
N GLU A 319 -9.41 6.27 -5.00
CA GLU A 319 -9.56 6.99 -6.28
C GLU A 319 -8.56 8.16 -6.39
N TYR A 320 -7.30 7.90 -6.03
CA TYR A 320 -6.23 8.92 -5.94
C TYR A 320 -5.91 9.60 -7.27
N ASP A 321 -6.20 8.93 -8.39
CA ASP A 321 -5.96 9.36 -9.76
C ASP A 321 -7.18 10.06 -10.40
N TRP A 322 -8.33 10.09 -9.71
CA TRP A 322 -9.60 10.63 -10.24
C TRP A 322 -9.48 12.08 -10.72
N SER A 323 -8.84 12.93 -9.90
CA SER A 323 -8.66 14.35 -10.22
C SER A 323 -7.85 14.52 -11.50
N MET A 324 -6.78 13.74 -11.69
CA MET A 324 -5.92 13.84 -12.85
C MET A 324 -6.59 13.29 -14.12
N GLU A 325 -7.41 12.24 -14.00
CA GLU A 325 -8.20 11.70 -15.11
C GLU A 325 -9.16 12.76 -15.68
N HIS A 326 -9.74 13.61 -14.82
CA HIS A 326 -10.79 14.54 -15.19
C HIS A 326 -10.33 15.99 -15.36
N ALA A 327 -9.08 16.33 -15.01
CA ALA A 327 -8.63 17.72 -14.99
C ALA A 327 -8.54 18.39 -16.37
N GLY A 328 -8.33 17.62 -17.44
CA GLY A 328 -8.21 18.13 -18.81
C GLY A 328 -7.37 19.41 -18.93
N SER A 329 -7.99 20.52 -19.34
CA SER A 329 -7.31 21.81 -19.56
C SER A 329 -6.65 22.41 -18.31
N PHE A 330 -7.06 22.02 -17.10
CA PHE A 330 -6.46 22.48 -15.84
C PHE A 330 -5.60 21.42 -15.15
N TYR A 331 -5.15 20.39 -15.88
CA TYR A 331 -4.27 19.33 -15.38
C TYR A 331 -3.08 19.86 -14.58
N SER A 332 -2.40 20.91 -15.05
CA SER A 332 -1.25 21.50 -14.35
C SER A 332 -1.60 21.99 -12.93
N LYS A 333 -2.76 22.65 -12.75
CA LYS A 333 -3.22 23.14 -11.44
C LYS A 333 -3.54 21.97 -10.49
N ALA A 334 -4.27 20.96 -10.99
CA ALA A 334 -4.58 19.75 -10.23
C ALA A 334 -3.30 18.99 -9.84
N ASN A 335 -2.37 18.83 -10.78
CA ASN A 335 -1.09 18.18 -10.55
C ASN A 335 -0.29 18.84 -9.44
N ILE A 336 -0.19 20.18 -9.44
CA ILE A 336 0.51 20.93 -8.39
C ILE A 336 -0.14 20.68 -7.02
N PHE A 337 -1.47 20.81 -6.94
CA PHE A 337 -2.20 20.64 -5.69
C PHE A 337 -2.03 19.24 -5.09
N PHE A 338 -2.30 18.19 -5.88
CA PHE A 338 -2.22 16.81 -5.40
C PHE A 338 -0.77 16.36 -5.19
N LYS A 339 0.19 16.90 -5.95
CA LYS A 339 1.62 16.69 -5.69
C LYS A 339 1.99 17.17 -4.30
N CYS A 340 1.63 18.40 -3.95
CA CYS A 340 1.88 18.96 -2.61
C CYS A 340 1.19 18.13 -1.53
N MET A 341 -0.11 17.84 -1.70
CA MET A 341 -0.89 17.07 -0.72
C MET A 341 -0.32 15.69 -0.46
N TYR A 342 -0.08 14.89 -1.49
CA TYR A 342 0.43 13.53 -1.32
C TYR A 342 1.90 13.50 -0.89
N SER A 343 2.71 14.44 -1.36
CA SER A 343 4.09 14.58 -0.87
C SER A 343 4.14 14.87 0.62
N SER A 344 3.24 15.72 1.13
CA SER A 344 3.21 16.11 2.55
C SER A 344 2.88 14.96 3.52
N ILE A 345 2.23 13.89 3.04
CA ILE A 345 1.87 12.74 3.87
C ILE A 345 2.82 11.54 3.68
N ALA A 346 3.31 11.33 2.45
CA ALA A 346 4.09 10.15 2.11
C ALA A 346 5.61 10.37 2.23
N LYS A 347 6.12 11.61 2.17
CA LYS A 347 7.55 11.93 2.31
C LYS A 347 7.87 12.50 3.69
N ASP A 348 8.75 11.85 4.43
CA ASP A 348 9.39 12.34 5.67
C ASP A 348 8.44 12.88 6.77
N ASN A 349 7.16 12.49 6.76
CA ASN A 349 6.20 12.93 7.77
C ASN A 349 6.25 12.02 9.01
N GLN A 350 6.85 12.50 10.11
CA GLN A 350 7.01 11.72 11.35
C GLN A 350 5.68 11.30 12.02
N HIS A 351 4.55 11.88 11.64
CA HIS A 351 3.23 11.56 12.19
C HIS A 351 2.52 10.43 11.43
N VAL A 352 3.04 10.02 10.28
CA VAL A 352 2.43 9.00 9.43
C VAL A 352 3.27 7.74 9.43
N SER A 353 2.65 6.62 9.82
CA SER A 353 3.27 5.30 9.79
C SER A 353 3.23 4.72 8.38
N LYS A 354 2.06 4.72 7.74
CA LYS A 354 1.84 4.19 6.38
C LYS A 354 0.80 4.96 5.59
N VAL A 355 0.97 4.96 4.26
CA VAL A 355 0.00 5.49 3.30
C VAL A 355 -0.32 4.44 2.26
N LEU A 356 -1.61 4.21 2.01
CA LEU A 356 -2.11 3.37 0.93
C LEU A 356 -2.86 4.22 -0.09
N PHE A 357 -2.36 4.24 -1.32
CA PHE A 357 -3.06 4.76 -2.49
C PHE A 357 -3.66 3.60 -3.27
N VAL A 358 -4.93 3.73 -3.66
CA VAL A 358 -5.55 2.81 -4.61
C VAL A 358 -6.20 3.58 -5.75
N GLY A 359 -6.06 3.04 -6.97
CA GLY A 359 -6.53 3.69 -8.19
C GLY A 359 -6.46 2.79 -9.41
N ILE A 360 -6.53 3.39 -10.59
CA ILE A 360 -6.50 2.67 -11.87
C ILE A 360 -5.11 2.78 -12.49
N LEU A 361 -4.63 4.00 -12.73
CA LEU A 361 -3.38 4.23 -13.45
C LEU A 361 -2.20 4.52 -12.52
N PRO A 362 -0.97 4.14 -12.90
CA PRO A 362 0.23 4.43 -12.14
C PRO A 362 0.80 5.81 -12.51
N LEU A 363 0.34 6.86 -11.85
CA LEU A 363 0.81 8.23 -12.11
C LEU A 363 2.23 8.50 -11.53
N GLY A 364 3.21 7.63 -11.82
CA GLY A 364 4.56 7.59 -11.21
C GLY A 364 5.69 8.34 -11.94
N GLN A 365 6.73 8.75 -11.19
CA GLN A 365 7.99 9.48 -11.48
C GLN A 365 8.00 10.71 -12.42
N ALA A 366 7.06 10.88 -13.35
CA ALA A 366 6.92 12.10 -14.19
C ALA A 366 5.66 12.94 -13.85
N SER A 367 4.83 12.48 -12.92
CA SER A 367 3.57 13.12 -12.49
C SER A 367 3.63 13.55 -11.01
N PHE A 368 2.50 13.78 -10.34
CA PHE A 368 2.44 14.29 -8.97
C PHE A 368 3.10 13.39 -7.91
N LEU A 369 3.32 12.10 -8.19
CA LEU A 369 4.09 11.19 -7.31
C LEU A 369 5.61 11.26 -7.53
N SER A 370 6.10 12.08 -8.48
CA SER A 370 7.54 12.24 -8.78
C SER A 370 8.40 12.72 -7.61
N GLY A 371 7.79 13.33 -6.59
CA GLY A 371 8.48 13.70 -5.35
C GLY A 371 8.57 12.56 -4.33
N LEU A 372 7.91 11.43 -4.60
CA LEU A 372 7.78 10.27 -3.71
C LEU A 372 8.66 9.12 -4.19
N ASN A 373 9.96 9.24 -3.96
CA ASN A 373 10.95 8.26 -4.40
C ASN A 373 10.82 6.87 -3.73
N ASN A 374 9.92 6.73 -2.76
CA ASN A 374 9.76 5.53 -1.91
C ASN A 374 8.33 4.94 -1.95
N VAL A 375 7.54 5.19 -3.01
CA VAL A 375 6.22 4.55 -3.18
C VAL A 375 6.38 3.19 -3.85
N GLY A 376 6.10 2.11 -3.12
CA GLY A 376 6.02 0.76 -3.68
C GLY A 376 4.79 0.63 -4.58
N HIS A 377 4.99 0.38 -5.88
CA HIS A 377 3.90 0.21 -6.84
C HIS A 377 3.61 -1.27 -7.10
N TYR A 378 2.35 -1.67 -6.90
CA TYR A 378 1.87 -3.04 -6.99
C TYR A 378 0.70 -3.18 -7.99
N PRO A 379 0.96 -3.15 -9.32
CA PRO A 379 -0.05 -3.45 -10.34
C PRO A 379 -0.34 -4.95 -10.41
N MET A 380 -1.38 -5.32 -11.17
CA MET A 380 -1.83 -6.72 -11.29
C MET A 380 -0.81 -7.62 -11.99
N HIS A 381 0.08 -7.03 -12.80
CA HIS A 381 1.00 -7.74 -13.71
C HIS A 381 2.47 -7.72 -13.28
N ILE A 382 2.83 -7.15 -12.14
CA ILE A 382 4.23 -7.18 -11.68
C ILE A 382 4.58 -8.58 -11.18
N LEU A 383 5.61 -9.16 -11.80
CA LEU A 383 6.16 -10.46 -11.41
C LEU A 383 6.72 -10.44 -9.99
N PRO A 384 6.67 -11.57 -9.28
CA PRO A 384 7.39 -11.70 -8.03
C PRO A 384 8.91 -11.51 -8.26
N GLY A 385 9.59 -10.83 -7.33
CA GLY A 385 11.05 -10.77 -7.34
C GLY A 385 11.70 -12.11 -6.96
N ILE A 386 13.03 -12.17 -6.98
CA ILE A 386 13.87 -13.37 -6.72
C ILE A 386 13.56 -14.07 -5.37
N HIS A 387 12.89 -13.39 -4.43
CA HIS A 387 12.66 -13.88 -3.07
C HIS A 387 11.20 -13.89 -2.58
N GLY A 388 10.17 -13.90 -3.45
CA GLY A 388 8.80 -13.96 -2.89
C GLY A 388 7.64 -14.09 -3.87
N ARG A 389 6.43 -13.98 -3.32
CA ARG A 389 5.12 -13.99 -4.03
C ARG A 389 4.77 -12.60 -4.57
N ALA A 390 4.04 -12.49 -5.67
CA ALA A 390 3.54 -11.20 -6.15
C ALA A 390 2.52 -10.62 -5.14
N HIS A 391 2.95 -9.62 -4.39
CA HIS A 391 2.19 -9.04 -3.28
C HIS A 391 0.83 -8.52 -3.76
N PHE A 392 -0.22 -8.78 -2.98
CA PHE A 392 -1.59 -8.34 -3.28
C PHE A 392 -2.22 -8.86 -4.59
N SER A 393 -1.56 -9.75 -5.33
CA SER A 393 -1.98 -10.14 -6.68
C SER A 393 -3.38 -10.76 -6.74
N ASP A 394 -3.74 -11.58 -5.75
CA ASP A 394 -5.03 -12.30 -5.60
C ASP A 394 -5.89 -11.79 -4.44
N MET A 395 -5.51 -10.65 -3.85
CA MET A 395 -6.29 -9.93 -2.82
C MET A 395 -7.42 -9.09 -3.43
N PHE A 396 -7.49 -9.00 -4.75
CA PHE A 396 -8.49 -8.25 -5.51
C PHE A 396 -9.08 -9.14 -6.60
N GLY A 397 -10.38 -8.99 -6.85
CA GLY A 397 -11.12 -9.89 -7.75
C GLY A 397 -11.43 -11.27 -7.13
N PHE A 398 -12.17 -12.09 -7.87
CA PHE A 398 -12.53 -13.44 -7.43
C PHE A 398 -11.75 -14.50 -8.19
N THR A 399 -11.29 -15.54 -7.51
CA THR A 399 -10.66 -16.72 -8.10
C THR A 399 -11.72 -17.71 -8.60
N GLU A 400 -11.31 -18.63 -9.47
CA GLU A 400 -12.17 -19.75 -9.94
C GLU A 400 -12.84 -20.49 -8.78
N LYS A 401 -12.05 -20.87 -7.76
CA LYS A 401 -12.55 -21.58 -6.58
C LYS A 401 -13.63 -20.76 -5.86
N GLU A 402 -13.41 -19.47 -5.66
CA GLU A 402 -14.37 -18.56 -5.01
C GLU A 402 -15.68 -18.45 -5.82
N VAL A 403 -15.60 -18.36 -7.15
CA VAL A 403 -16.77 -18.34 -8.04
C VAL A 403 -17.51 -19.67 -8.00
N GLU A 404 -16.81 -20.81 -8.09
CA GLU A 404 -17.41 -22.14 -7.98
C GLU A 404 -18.17 -22.29 -6.64
N PHE A 405 -17.60 -21.80 -5.54
CA PHE A 405 -18.25 -21.84 -4.24
C PHE A 405 -19.50 -20.96 -4.18
N LEU A 406 -19.44 -19.73 -4.68
CA LEU A 406 -20.61 -18.84 -4.79
C LEU A 406 -21.75 -19.50 -5.60
N LEU A 407 -21.41 -20.16 -6.72
CA LEU A 407 -22.37 -20.88 -7.55
C LEU A 407 -22.95 -22.10 -6.84
N SER A 408 -22.12 -22.86 -6.10
CA SER A 408 -22.59 -24.01 -5.34
C SER A 408 -23.63 -23.62 -4.28
N LYS A 409 -23.44 -22.48 -3.59
CA LYS A 409 -24.36 -21.97 -2.56
C LYS A 409 -25.65 -21.38 -3.13
N SER A 410 -25.64 -21.03 -4.41
CA SER A 410 -26.81 -20.53 -5.15
C SER A 410 -27.48 -21.60 -6.04
N ASN A 411 -27.08 -22.88 -5.93
CA ASN A 411 -27.57 -23.99 -6.75
C ASN A 411 -27.41 -23.77 -8.27
N ARG A 412 -26.35 -23.07 -8.69
CA ARG A 412 -26.06 -22.72 -10.09
C ARG A 412 -24.70 -23.22 -10.57
N LYS A 413 -24.19 -24.31 -9.98
CA LYS A 413 -22.87 -24.86 -10.31
C LYS A 413 -22.70 -25.18 -11.81
N PHE A 414 -23.78 -25.56 -12.49
CA PHE A 414 -23.79 -25.87 -13.92
C PHE A 414 -23.48 -24.66 -14.82
N GLU A 415 -23.57 -23.43 -14.31
CA GLU A 415 -23.24 -22.20 -15.06
C GLU A 415 -21.74 -21.87 -15.04
N LEU A 416 -20.90 -22.63 -14.33
CA LEU A 416 -19.49 -22.30 -14.15
C LEU A 416 -18.73 -22.18 -15.47
N ASP A 417 -18.93 -23.10 -16.42
CA ASP A 417 -18.24 -23.06 -17.71
C ASP A 417 -18.68 -21.86 -18.57
N ASN A 418 -19.96 -21.50 -18.47
CA ASN A 418 -20.52 -20.32 -19.11
C ASN A 418 -19.90 -19.04 -18.52
N LEU A 419 -19.86 -18.92 -17.19
CA LEU A 419 -19.20 -17.80 -16.51
C LEU A 419 -17.69 -17.77 -16.76
N ARG A 420 -17.04 -18.92 -16.88
CA ARG A 420 -15.61 -19.00 -17.18
C ARG A 420 -15.31 -18.36 -18.52
N THR A 421 -16.11 -18.65 -19.53
CA THR A 421 -15.97 -18.04 -20.86
C THR A 421 -16.32 -16.55 -20.84
N HIS A 422 -17.35 -16.17 -20.09
CA HIS A 422 -17.87 -14.80 -20.14
C HIS A 422 -17.10 -13.81 -19.27
N TYR A 423 -16.65 -14.22 -18.09
CA TYR A 423 -16.11 -13.33 -17.05
C TYR A 423 -14.69 -13.68 -16.57
N ASN A 424 -14.19 -14.91 -16.77
CA ASN A 424 -12.83 -15.27 -16.35
C ASN A 424 -11.82 -14.86 -17.41
N GLY A 425 -10.69 -14.27 -17.00
CA GLY A 425 -9.75 -13.80 -18.01
C GLY A 425 -8.60 -12.95 -17.54
N TYR A 426 -8.80 -12.19 -16.47
CA TYR A 426 -7.79 -11.28 -15.96
C TYR A 426 -6.63 -12.08 -15.38
N ARG A 427 -5.44 -11.93 -15.95
CA ARG A 427 -4.26 -12.69 -15.51
C ARG A 427 -3.46 -11.88 -14.51
N THR A 428 -3.16 -12.51 -13.39
CA THR A 428 -2.16 -12.00 -12.44
C THR A 428 -0.78 -12.50 -12.82
N SER A 429 0.24 -11.83 -12.31
CA SER A 429 1.63 -12.26 -12.39
C SER A 429 1.94 -13.61 -11.72
N THR A 430 1.01 -14.17 -10.95
CA THR A 430 1.12 -15.54 -10.39
C THR A 430 0.47 -16.59 -11.30
N ASN A 431 0.14 -16.22 -12.55
CA ASN A 431 -0.63 -17.00 -13.51
C ASN A 431 -2.03 -17.43 -13.01
N LYS A 432 -2.53 -16.84 -11.92
CA LYS A 432 -3.93 -17.01 -11.51
C LYS A 432 -4.83 -16.19 -12.41
N ARG A 433 -5.91 -16.80 -12.87
CA ARG A 433 -7.01 -16.12 -13.56
C ARG A 433 -8.05 -15.63 -12.55
N ILE A 434 -8.49 -14.40 -12.74
CA ILE A 434 -9.36 -13.68 -11.83
C ILE A 434 -10.59 -13.17 -12.58
N TYR A 435 -11.73 -13.23 -11.90
CA TYR A 435 -13.01 -12.70 -12.31
C TYR A 435 -13.22 -11.28 -11.76
N ASN A 436 -13.92 -10.45 -12.53
CA ASN A 436 -14.42 -9.18 -12.03
C ASN A 436 -15.54 -9.41 -10.98
N PRO A 437 -15.39 -8.92 -9.72
CA PRO A 437 -16.40 -9.10 -8.68
C PRO A 437 -17.77 -8.54 -9.05
N HIS A 438 -17.83 -7.40 -9.72
CA HIS A 438 -19.09 -6.77 -10.08
C HIS A 438 -19.87 -7.59 -11.10
N SER A 439 -19.20 -8.18 -12.09
CA SER A 439 -19.85 -9.07 -13.07
C SER A 439 -20.42 -10.31 -12.40
N ILE A 440 -19.65 -10.97 -11.53
CA ILE A 440 -20.11 -12.15 -10.78
C ILE A 440 -21.28 -11.81 -9.86
N MET A 441 -21.18 -10.74 -9.08
CA MET A 441 -22.26 -10.34 -8.16
C MET A 441 -23.52 -9.92 -8.91
N SER A 442 -23.38 -9.26 -10.07
CA SER A 442 -24.51 -8.90 -10.93
C SER A 442 -25.18 -10.13 -11.53
N PHE A 443 -24.41 -11.12 -11.99
CA PHE A 443 -24.94 -12.41 -12.43
C PHE A 443 -25.69 -13.12 -11.30
N LEU A 444 -25.11 -13.20 -10.11
CA LEU A 444 -25.76 -13.87 -8.97
C LEU A 444 -27.09 -13.19 -8.60
N GLN A 445 -27.12 -11.86 -8.63
CA GLN A 445 -28.32 -11.06 -8.37
C GLN A 445 -29.40 -11.25 -9.45
N LYS A 446 -29.03 -11.16 -10.74
CA LYS A 446 -30.00 -11.13 -11.86
C LYS A 446 -30.34 -12.49 -12.44
N GLY A 447 -29.44 -13.47 -12.27
CA GLY A 447 -29.59 -14.83 -12.80
C GLY A 447 -29.39 -14.99 -14.30
N ILE A 448 -28.88 -13.96 -14.98
CA ILE A 448 -28.59 -14.00 -16.43
C ILE A 448 -27.16 -13.54 -16.68
N VAL A 449 -26.49 -14.15 -17.65
CA VAL A 449 -25.19 -13.68 -18.14
C VAL A 449 -25.41 -12.42 -18.98
N GLY A 450 -24.54 -11.44 -18.82
CA GLY A 450 -24.59 -10.19 -19.56
C GLY A 450 -23.39 -9.29 -19.28
N ASN A 451 -23.30 -8.19 -20.00
CA ASN A 451 -22.14 -7.30 -19.97
C ASN A 451 -22.32 -6.29 -18.83
N TYR A 452 -21.97 -6.66 -17.61
CA TYR A 452 -22.18 -5.86 -16.40
C TYR A 452 -21.04 -4.89 -16.13
N TRP A 453 -19.80 -5.33 -16.25
CA TRP A 453 -18.63 -4.49 -16.01
C TRP A 453 -18.51 -3.40 -17.07
N THR A 454 -18.57 -3.75 -18.35
CA THR A 454 -18.46 -2.78 -19.47
C THR A 454 -19.61 -1.76 -19.45
N ASN A 455 -20.82 -2.16 -19.08
CA ASN A 455 -21.96 -1.24 -18.95
C ASN A 455 -21.93 -0.38 -17.67
N SER A 456 -21.24 -0.81 -16.62
CA SER A 456 -21.09 -0.05 -15.37
C SER A 456 -19.84 0.83 -15.31
N GLY A 457 -18.89 0.58 -16.22
CA GLY A 457 -17.62 1.29 -16.33
C GLY A 457 -17.74 2.54 -17.19
N SER A 458 -17.23 3.66 -16.68
CA SER A 458 -17.05 4.84 -17.52
C SER A 458 -16.02 4.55 -18.61
N THR A 459 -16.46 4.39 -19.84
CA THR A 459 -15.60 4.39 -21.05
C THR A 459 -15.20 5.81 -21.46
N PHE A 460 -15.58 6.83 -20.67
CA PHE A 460 -15.44 8.24 -21.02
C PHE A 460 -14.01 8.61 -21.41
N THR A 461 -13.04 8.26 -20.58
CA THR A 461 -11.63 8.59 -20.76
C THR A 461 -11.06 7.96 -22.03
N VAL A 462 -11.25 6.64 -22.21
CA VAL A 462 -10.83 5.95 -23.44
C VAL A 462 -11.51 6.54 -24.68
N LYS A 463 -12.84 6.73 -24.66
CA LYS A 463 -13.60 7.32 -25.78
C LYS A 463 -13.14 8.75 -26.10
N LYS A 464 -12.88 9.57 -25.08
CA LYS A 464 -12.39 10.94 -25.22
C LYS A 464 -11.06 10.97 -25.96
N TYR A 465 -10.15 10.04 -25.65
CA TYR A 465 -8.86 9.96 -26.32
C TYR A 465 -8.94 9.38 -27.72
N LEU A 466 -9.70 8.30 -27.93
CA LEU A 466 -9.89 7.71 -29.26
C LEU A 466 -10.50 8.70 -30.27
N LYS A 467 -11.36 9.63 -29.82
CA LYS A 467 -11.92 10.68 -30.67
C LYS A 467 -10.89 11.70 -31.19
N LYS A 468 -9.71 11.80 -30.56
CA LYS A 468 -8.63 12.70 -31.00
C LYS A 468 -7.69 12.05 -32.03
N TRP A 469 -7.80 10.74 -32.23
CA TRP A 469 -6.94 10.01 -33.16
C TRP A 469 -7.33 10.28 -34.60
N ASN A 470 -6.32 10.25 -35.48
CA ASN A 470 -6.59 10.25 -36.92
C ASN A 470 -7.15 8.88 -37.35
N GLN A 471 -7.68 8.84 -38.57
CA GLN A 471 -8.35 7.64 -39.10
C GLN A 471 -7.41 6.43 -39.14
N ASP A 472 -6.13 6.61 -39.50
CA ASP A 472 -5.16 5.53 -39.63
C ASP A 472 -4.81 4.91 -38.26
N GLN A 473 -4.60 5.74 -37.25
CA GLN A 473 -4.36 5.31 -35.86
C GLN A 473 -5.56 4.52 -35.33
N PHE A 474 -6.78 5.03 -35.57
CA PHE A 474 -8.00 4.37 -35.14
C PHE A 474 -8.19 3.02 -35.86
N GLN A 475 -7.99 2.97 -37.18
CA GLN A 475 -8.07 1.72 -37.94
C GLN A 475 -7.04 0.70 -37.48
N SER A 476 -5.80 1.11 -37.25
CA SER A 476 -4.74 0.23 -36.75
C SER A 476 -5.12 -0.42 -35.41
N LEU A 477 -5.63 0.37 -34.47
CA LEU A 477 -6.13 -0.15 -33.19
C LEU A 477 -7.35 -1.06 -33.37
N TYR A 478 -8.29 -0.67 -34.23
CA TYR A 478 -9.49 -1.46 -34.52
C TYR A 478 -9.12 -2.85 -35.08
N TYR A 479 -8.22 -2.91 -36.07
CA TYR A 479 -7.76 -4.19 -36.63
C TYR A 479 -6.99 -5.03 -35.61
N ALA A 480 -6.16 -4.40 -34.77
CA ALA A 480 -5.49 -5.08 -33.67
C ALA A 480 -6.51 -5.66 -32.67
N PHE A 481 -7.53 -4.91 -32.28
CA PHE A 481 -8.58 -5.42 -31.39
C PHE A 481 -9.42 -6.53 -32.03
N TYR A 482 -9.71 -6.41 -33.33
CA TYR A 482 -10.42 -7.44 -34.07
C TYR A 482 -9.61 -8.74 -34.12
N SER A 483 -8.30 -8.68 -34.36
CA SER A 483 -7.46 -9.88 -34.34
C SER A 483 -7.36 -10.49 -32.93
N LEU A 484 -7.34 -9.69 -31.87
CA LEU A 484 -7.32 -10.18 -30.48
C LEU A 484 -8.58 -10.94 -30.04
N GLN A 485 -9.65 -10.94 -30.84
CA GLN A 485 -10.83 -11.79 -30.57
C GLN A 485 -10.54 -13.28 -30.81
N ASP A 486 -9.54 -13.60 -31.63
CA ASP A 486 -9.03 -14.96 -31.76
C ASP A 486 -8.09 -15.26 -30.59
N ASN A 487 -8.36 -16.33 -29.83
CA ASN A 487 -7.68 -16.65 -28.57
C ASN A 487 -6.15 -16.81 -28.64
N ASP A 488 -5.58 -17.01 -29.84
CA ASP A 488 -4.14 -17.19 -30.05
C ASP A 488 -3.41 -15.87 -30.36
N ASN A 489 -4.14 -14.78 -30.64
CA ASN A 489 -3.57 -13.50 -31.02
C ASN A 489 -3.25 -12.65 -29.79
N HIS A 490 -2.13 -11.94 -29.86
CA HIS A 490 -1.64 -11.04 -28.84
C HIS A 490 -1.01 -9.80 -29.48
N VAL A 491 -0.99 -8.69 -28.74
CA VAL A 491 -0.31 -7.46 -29.16
C VAL A 491 0.87 -7.18 -28.25
N LYS A 492 2.04 -6.96 -28.84
CA LYS A 492 3.25 -6.58 -28.11
C LYS A 492 3.24 -5.08 -27.84
N VAL A 493 3.37 -4.71 -26.58
CA VAL A 493 3.24 -3.34 -26.11
C VAL A 493 4.33 -3.01 -25.13
N LYS A 494 4.93 -1.83 -25.28
CA LYS A 494 5.77 -1.25 -24.25
C LYS A 494 4.92 -0.48 -23.27
N LEU A 495 4.67 -1.07 -22.09
CA LEU A 495 3.93 -0.38 -21.04
C LEU A 495 4.66 0.91 -20.64
N VAL A 496 3.90 1.97 -20.42
CA VAL A 496 4.43 3.30 -20.08
C VAL A 496 4.32 3.48 -18.55
N PRO A 497 5.41 3.24 -17.78
CA PRO A 497 5.37 3.29 -16.31
C PRO A 497 5.20 4.71 -15.75
N HIS A 498 5.45 5.74 -16.56
CA HIS A 498 5.35 7.16 -16.19
C HIS A 498 4.18 7.84 -16.89
N PHE A 499 3.03 7.18 -16.79
CA PHE A 499 1.83 7.60 -17.49
C PHE A 499 1.34 8.98 -17.03
N ARG A 500 0.96 9.85 -17.98
CA ARG A 500 0.35 11.15 -17.68
C ARG A 500 -0.85 11.40 -18.59
N TYR A 501 -1.96 11.85 -18.00
CA TYR A 501 -3.18 12.13 -18.76
C TYR A 501 -3.07 13.35 -19.68
N ASP A 502 -2.21 14.33 -19.35
CA ASP A 502 -1.98 15.49 -20.22
C ASP A 502 -1.22 15.14 -21.49
N VAL A 503 -0.26 14.22 -21.42
CA VAL A 503 0.45 13.70 -22.61
C VAL A 503 -0.51 12.99 -23.56
N LEU A 504 -1.46 12.20 -23.03
CA LEU A 504 -2.53 11.63 -23.86
C LEU A 504 -3.41 12.70 -24.52
N GLU A 505 -3.55 13.88 -23.90
CA GLU A 505 -4.36 14.95 -24.47
C GLU A 505 -3.67 15.68 -25.61
N SER A 506 -2.34 15.76 -25.60
CA SER A 506 -1.54 16.48 -26.60
C SER A 506 -1.00 15.56 -27.71
N GLU A 507 -0.45 14.40 -27.38
CA GLU A 507 0.27 13.50 -28.30
C GLU A 507 0.04 12.04 -27.92
N PRO A 508 -1.09 11.44 -28.31
CA PRO A 508 -1.43 10.11 -27.84
C PRO A 508 -0.65 9.03 -28.60
N GLU A 509 0.41 8.53 -27.97
CA GLU A 509 1.17 7.39 -28.46
C GLU A 509 0.38 6.07 -28.35
N ILE A 510 0.58 5.16 -29.31
CA ILE A 510 -0.10 3.84 -29.32
C ILE A 510 0.14 3.04 -28.03
N ASN A 511 1.38 3.05 -27.52
CA ASN A 511 1.76 2.39 -26.27
C ASN A 511 1.05 2.99 -25.06
N ALA A 512 0.78 4.29 -25.08
CA ALA A 512 0.06 4.94 -24.00
C ALA A 512 -1.42 4.51 -23.98
N ILE A 513 -2.07 4.40 -25.15
CA ILE A 513 -3.43 3.86 -25.20
C ILE A 513 -3.49 2.39 -24.78
N TYR A 514 -2.57 1.54 -25.23
CA TYR A 514 -2.53 0.16 -24.76
C TYR A 514 -2.25 0.05 -23.25
N THR A 515 -1.41 0.92 -22.70
CA THR A 515 -1.20 1.03 -21.25
C THR A 515 -2.51 1.40 -20.54
N LEU A 516 -3.22 2.42 -21.02
CA LEU A 516 -4.52 2.83 -20.47
C LEU A 516 -5.53 1.67 -20.52
N LEU A 517 -5.62 0.96 -21.65
CA LEU A 517 -6.53 -0.17 -21.83
C LEU A 517 -6.20 -1.33 -20.88
N CYS A 518 -4.92 -1.63 -20.71
CA CYS A 518 -4.46 -2.66 -19.77
C CYS A 518 -4.82 -2.32 -18.31
N TYR A 519 -4.48 -1.12 -17.83
CA TYR A 519 -4.77 -0.72 -16.46
C TYR A 519 -6.27 -0.51 -16.21
N SER A 520 -7.01 -0.09 -17.23
CA SER A 520 -8.46 0.04 -17.18
C SER A 520 -9.20 -1.29 -17.24
N GLY A 521 -8.52 -2.41 -17.56
CA GLY A 521 -9.11 -3.75 -17.60
C GLY A 521 -9.78 -4.14 -18.92
N TYR A 522 -9.53 -3.42 -20.02
CA TYR A 522 -9.93 -3.83 -21.37
C TYR A 522 -8.94 -4.81 -22.00
N LEU A 523 -7.69 -4.81 -21.52
CA LEU A 523 -6.67 -5.77 -21.89
C LEU A 523 -6.01 -6.33 -20.61
N THR A 524 -5.40 -7.50 -20.71
CA THR A 524 -4.63 -8.11 -19.64
C THR A 524 -3.31 -8.64 -20.17
N VAL A 525 -2.29 -8.71 -19.30
CA VAL A 525 -0.98 -9.23 -19.68
C VAL A 525 -1.07 -10.74 -19.86
N ASN A 526 -0.52 -11.21 -20.99
CA ASN A 526 -0.38 -12.62 -21.28
C ASN A 526 0.91 -13.17 -20.62
N PHE A 527 0.76 -14.12 -19.72
CA PHE A 527 1.87 -14.80 -19.02
C PHE A 527 1.98 -16.26 -19.51
N ASP A 528 2.20 -16.49 -20.80
CA ASP A 528 2.32 -17.84 -21.35
C ASP A 528 3.60 -18.56 -20.89
N ASP A 529 3.65 -19.89 -20.97
CA ASP A 529 4.68 -20.74 -20.34
C ASP A 529 6.13 -20.40 -20.68
N LYS A 530 6.40 -19.73 -21.80
CA LYS A 530 7.74 -19.23 -22.15
C LYS A 530 8.27 -18.18 -21.15
N PHE A 531 7.39 -17.43 -20.49
CA PHE A 531 7.73 -16.42 -19.49
C PHE A 531 8.26 -17.02 -18.17
N ASN A 532 7.85 -18.25 -17.84
CA ASN A 532 8.28 -18.94 -16.61
C ASN A 532 9.70 -19.51 -16.67
N ASN A 533 10.28 -19.64 -17.87
CA ASN A 533 11.64 -20.16 -18.05
C ASN A 533 12.73 -19.07 -17.98
N GLU A 534 12.37 -17.78 -17.93
CA GLU A 534 13.31 -16.64 -17.87
C GLU A 534 13.34 -15.94 -16.51
N VAL A 535 12.83 -16.58 -15.45
CA VAL A 535 12.81 -16.03 -14.07
C VAL A 535 14.23 -15.79 -13.51
N ASP A 536 15.28 -16.29 -14.18
CA ASP A 536 16.67 -16.20 -13.71
C ASP A 536 17.43 -14.90 -14.03
N LYS A 537 16.88 -13.96 -14.83
CA LYS A 537 17.61 -12.73 -15.15
C LYS A 537 16.70 -11.51 -15.21
N GLN A 538 16.72 -10.71 -14.13
CA GLN A 538 16.30 -9.30 -14.08
C GLN A 538 15.23 -8.93 -15.11
N TRP A 539 13.99 -9.38 -14.88
CA TRP A 539 12.86 -8.91 -15.67
C TRP A 539 12.74 -7.39 -15.54
N LYS A 540 13.06 -6.68 -16.62
CA LYS A 540 12.77 -5.26 -16.80
C LYS A 540 11.62 -5.20 -17.80
N PRO A 541 10.37 -4.93 -17.38
CA PRO A 541 9.25 -4.92 -18.30
C PRO A 541 9.32 -3.68 -19.16
N THR A 542 10.05 -3.75 -20.27
CA THR A 542 9.89 -2.77 -21.34
C THR A 542 8.92 -3.26 -22.41
N GLU A 543 8.60 -4.55 -22.51
CA GLU A 543 7.61 -5.07 -23.46
C GLU A 543 6.81 -6.21 -22.82
N VAL A 544 5.51 -6.21 -23.04
CA VAL A 544 4.56 -7.25 -22.61
C VAL A 544 3.64 -7.62 -23.76
N GLU A 545 3.08 -8.83 -23.71
CA GLU A 545 2.02 -9.25 -24.61
C GLU A 545 0.66 -8.99 -23.95
N LEU A 546 -0.25 -8.35 -24.67
CA LEU A 546 -1.61 -8.06 -24.20
C LEU A 546 -2.64 -8.86 -24.99
N ILE A 547 -3.67 -9.32 -24.28
CA ILE A 547 -4.82 -10.05 -24.83
C ILE A 547 -6.14 -9.49 -24.28
N ILE A 548 -7.25 -9.77 -24.94
CA ILE A 548 -8.58 -9.53 -24.40
C ILE A 548 -8.81 -10.53 -23.25
N PRO A 549 -9.24 -10.09 -22.06
CA PRO A 549 -9.36 -10.98 -20.92
C PRO A 549 -10.47 -12.02 -21.11
N ASN A 550 -11.66 -11.60 -21.54
CA ASN A 550 -12.85 -12.46 -21.57
C ASN A 550 -13.88 -11.96 -22.60
N ARG A 551 -14.94 -12.75 -22.80
CA ARG A 551 -16.00 -12.43 -23.76
C ARG A 551 -16.79 -11.17 -23.41
N GLU A 552 -17.01 -10.85 -22.13
CA GLU A 552 -17.67 -9.61 -21.71
C GLU A 552 -16.95 -8.34 -22.21
N VAL A 553 -15.62 -8.39 -22.36
CA VAL A 553 -14.81 -7.28 -22.87
C VAL A 553 -14.69 -7.31 -24.40
N ALA A 554 -14.75 -8.50 -25.00
CA ALA A 554 -14.70 -8.68 -26.45
C ALA A 554 -15.97 -8.15 -27.16
N GLU A 555 -17.12 -8.36 -26.52
CA GLU A 555 -18.45 -7.84 -26.91
C GLU A 555 -18.62 -6.35 -26.59
#